data_AF-A0A5D0VYP1-F1
#
_entry.id   AF-A0A5D0VYP1-F1
#
_cell.length_a   1.000
_cell.length_b   1.000
_cell.length_c   1.000
_cell.angle_alpha   90.00
_cell.angle_beta   90.00
_cell.angle_gamma   90.00
#
_symmetry.space_group_name_H-M   'P 1'
#
loop_
_entity.id
_entity.type
_entity.pdbx_description
1 polymer ?
#
loop_
_entity_poly.entity_id
_entity_poly.type
_entity_poly.pdbx_seq_one_letter_code
_entity_poly.pdbx_strand_id
1 'polypeptide(L)'
;MYILDIEASGLNEESYPIEIAWCALEGADEFSVLINPESAGGWDSWDDFAESAIHGISRRECCERGENVVVVANRLEQLLNDHPVFSDAPYQDQQWLNQLFDAVGKRCPAFLMPIDQAVSLNKRAQLNKSLAELARPHRAMADCLLLKKVVQTI
;
A
#
# COMPACT_ATOMS: atom_id res chain seq x y z
N MET A 1 3.36 -1.40 15.06
CA MET A 1 3.62 -0.35 14.05
C MET A 1 3.91 -1.06 12.76
N TYR A 2 3.29 -0.61 11.67
CA TYR A 2 3.40 -1.27 10.37
C TYR A 2 3.76 -0.26 9.31
N ILE A 3 4.48 -0.70 8.29
CA ILE A 3 4.59 0.03 7.02
C ILE A 3 3.62 -0.63 6.05
N LEU A 4 2.90 0.18 5.29
CA LEU A 4 2.00 -0.25 4.22
C LEU A 4 2.38 0.45 2.93
N ASP A 5 2.23 -0.27 1.83
CA ASP A 5 2.44 0.22 0.47
C ASP A 5 1.38 -0.40 -0.46
N ILE A 6 1.02 0.33 -1.51
CA ILE A 6 -0.04 -0.03 -2.46
C ILE A 6 0.47 0.20 -3.88
N GLU A 7 0.31 -0.82 -4.73
CA GLU A 7 0.33 -0.62 -6.18
C GLU A 7 -1.11 -0.45 -6.67
N ALA A 8 -1.33 0.49 -7.59
CA ALA A 8 -2.65 0.87 -8.07
C ALA A 8 -2.80 0.62 -9.57
N SER A 9 -4.06 0.50 -10.02
CA SER A 9 -4.40 0.31 -11.44
C SER A 9 -3.99 1.49 -12.34
N GLY A 10 -3.58 2.62 -11.76
CA GLY A 10 -3.14 3.81 -12.46
C GLY A 10 -2.83 4.95 -11.48
N LEU A 11 -2.54 6.13 -12.02
CA LEU A 11 -2.16 7.32 -11.24
C LEU A 11 -3.26 8.41 -11.16
N ASN A 12 -4.44 8.15 -11.73
CA ASN A 12 -5.56 9.08 -11.75
C ASN A 12 -6.52 8.86 -10.57
N GLU A 13 -7.49 9.76 -10.38
CA GLU A 13 -8.45 9.70 -9.26
C GLU A 13 -9.42 8.50 -9.33
N GLU A 14 -9.59 7.91 -10.50
CA GLU A 14 -10.45 6.74 -10.73
C GLU A 14 -9.69 5.42 -10.51
N SER A 15 -8.38 5.48 -10.24
CA SER A 15 -7.56 4.30 -9.96
C SER A 15 -7.91 3.65 -8.62
N TYR A 16 -7.64 2.36 -8.52
CA TYR A 16 -7.95 1.53 -7.35
C TYR A 16 -6.76 0.63 -7.00
N PRO A 17 -6.66 0.15 -5.75
CA PRO A 17 -5.54 -0.70 -5.36
C PRO A 17 -5.62 -2.08 -6.03
N ILE A 18 -4.49 -2.55 -6.55
CA ILE A 18 -4.35 -3.85 -7.23
C ILE A 18 -3.38 -4.79 -6.53
N GLU A 19 -2.45 -4.24 -5.74
CA GLU A 19 -1.62 -4.96 -4.79
C GLU A 19 -1.57 -4.16 -3.50
N ILE A 20 -1.68 -4.83 -2.36
CA ILE A 20 -1.45 -4.20 -1.06
C ILE A 20 -0.56 -5.08 -0.22
N ALA A 21 0.37 -4.45 0.48
CA ALA A 21 1.23 -5.13 1.43
C ALA A 21 1.40 -4.31 2.70
N TRP A 22 1.70 -5.01 3.78
CA TRP A 22 2.24 -4.39 4.99
C TRP A 22 3.23 -5.31 5.69
N CYS A 23 4.17 -4.70 6.39
CA CYS A 23 5.08 -5.44 7.27
C CYS A 23 5.23 -4.72 8.61
N ALA A 24 5.35 -5.49 9.69
CA ALA A 24 5.61 -4.94 11.01
C ALA A 24 7.02 -4.34 11.04
N LEU A 25 7.16 -3.14 11.63
CA LEU A 25 8.48 -2.55 11.87
C LEU A 25 9.33 -3.41 12.81
N GLU A 26 8.69 -4.10 13.75
CA GLU A 26 9.33 -5.01 14.69
C GLU A 26 8.70 -6.40 14.57
N GLY A 27 9.54 -7.44 14.55
CA GLY A 27 9.09 -8.81 14.31
C GLY A 27 8.97 -9.19 12.84
N ALA A 28 8.27 -10.30 12.60
CA ALA A 28 8.18 -10.99 11.31
C ALA A 28 6.77 -11.02 10.71
N ASP A 29 5.81 -10.29 11.30
CA ASP A 29 4.45 -10.23 10.75
C ASP A 29 4.45 -9.41 9.46
N GLU A 30 3.92 -10.00 8.40
CA GLU A 30 3.88 -9.45 7.05
C GLU A 30 2.70 -10.03 6.28
N PHE A 31 2.15 -9.25 5.37
CA PHE A 31 1.07 -9.67 4.48
C PHE A 31 1.21 -8.98 3.14
N SER A 32 0.98 -9.72 2.06
CA SER A 32 0.99 -9.21 0.68
C SER A 32 -0.10 -9.92 -0.10
N VAL A 33 -0.86 -9.19 -0.90
CA VAL A 33 -1.90 -9.78 -1.73
C VAL A 33 -2.17 -8.93 -2.96
N LEU A 34 -2.43 -9.60 -4.09
CA LEU A 34 -3.10 -8.97 -5.23
C LEU A 34 -4.60 -8.86 -4.92
N ILE A 35 -5.26 -7.85 -5.45
CA ILE A 35 -6.71 -7.65 -5.29
C ILE A 35 -7.38 -7.94 -6.62
N ASN A 36 -8.41 -8.79 -6.61
CA ASN A 36 -9.17 -9.09 -7.81
C ASN A 36 -10.15 -7.94 -8.12
N PRO A 37 -9.98 -7.18 -9.22
CA PRO A 37 -10.85 -6.05 -9.53
C PRO A 37 -12.29 -6.47 -9.84
N GLU A 38 -12.51 -7.68 -10.34
CA GLU A 38 -13.86 -8.20 -10.64
C GLU A 38 -14.66 -8.53 -9.37
N SER A 39 -13.99 -8.60 -8.22
CA SER A 39 -14.67 -8.73 -6.93
C SER A 39 -15.18 -7.40 -6.38
N ALA A 40 -14.76 -6.28 -6.98
CA ALA A 40 -15.23 -4.94 -6.67
C ALA A 40 -16.30 -4.49 -7.68
N GLY A 41 -17.28 -3.72 -7.21
CA GLY A 41 -18.27 -3.09 -8.09
C GLY A 41 -17.72 -1.79 -8.68
N GLY A 42 -17.46 -1.75 -9.99
CA GLY A 42 -17.12 -0.52 -10.72
C GLY A 42 -15.62 -0.21 -10.84
N TRP A 43 -14.75 -1.20 -10.65
CA TRP A 43 -13.30 -1.06 -10.86
C TRP A 43 -12.92 -1.33 -12.33
N ASP A 44 -13.20 -0.33 -13.18
CA ASP A 44 -12.99 -0.42 -14.64
C ASP A 44 -11.75 0.35 -15.13
N SER A 45 -11.32 1.39 -14.41
CA SER A 45 -10.14 2.20 -14.76
C SER A 45 -8.85 1.39 -14.71
N TRP A 46 -8.09 1.38 -15.81
CA TRP A 46 -6.81 0.68 -15.92
C TRP A 46 -5.86 1.48 -16.79
N ASP A 47 -4.65 1.70 -16.30
CA ASP A 47 -3.60 2.47 -16.96
C ASP A 47 -2.50 1.54 -17.48
N ASP A 48 -2.45 1.38 -18.81
CA ASP A 48 -1.43 0.55 -19.49
C ASP A 48 0.01 1.03 -19.20
N PHE A 49 0.22 2.32 -18.89
CA PHE A 49 1.53 2.83 -18.51
C PHE A 49 1.92 2.34 -17.11
N ALA A 50 1.00 2.35 -16.15
CA ALA A 50 1.26 1.81 -14.82
C ALA A 50 1.62 0.32 -14.89
N GLU A 51 0.83 -0.46 -15.66
CA GLU A 51 1.10 -1.88 -15.91
C GLU A 51 2.48 -2.10 -16.54
N SER A 52 2.78 -1.45 -17.66
CA SER A 52 3.96 -1.81 -18.47
C SER A 52 5.27 -1.13 -18.04
N ALA A 53 5.19 0.05 -17.43
CA ALA A 53 6.36 0.89 -17.16
C ALA A 53 6.65 1.10 -15.66
N ILE A 54 5.71 0.78 -14.77
CA ILE A 54 5.86 0.97 -13.32
C ILE A 54 5.96 -0.37 -12.59
N HIS A 55 4.85 -1.10 -12.44
CA HIS A 55 4.77 -2.26 -11.53
C HIS A 55 4.82 -3.62 -12.23
N GLY A 56 4.53 -3.71 -13.53
CA GLY A 56 4.54 -4.99 -14.28
C GLY A 56 3.39 -5.94 -13.98
N ILE A 57 2.49 -5.58 -13.07
CA ILE A 57 1.30 -6.36 -12.67
C ILE A 57 0.18 -6.15 -13.70
N SER A 58 -0.23 -7.22 -14.37
CA SER A 58 -1.31 -7.15 -15.37
C SER A 58 -2.70 -7.28 -14.77
N ARG A 59 -3.71 -6.67 -15.41
CA ARG A 59 -5.12 -6.82 -14.96
C ARG A 59 -5.54 -8.28 -14.91
N ARG A 60 -5.08 -9.05 -15.90
CA ARG A 60 -5.34 -10.49 -15.98
C ARG A 60 -4.79 -11.22 -14.77
N GLU A 61 -3.56 -10.91 -14.36
CA GLU A 61 -2.95 -11.50 -13.17
C GLU A 61 -3.79 -11.20 -11.92
N CYS A 62 -4.24 -9.96 -11.76
CA CYS A 62 -5.12 -9.56 -10.66
C CYS A 62 -6.45 -10.33 -10.69
N CYS A 63 -7.08 -10.50 -11.84
CA CYS A 63 -8.32 -11.29 -11.96
C CYS A 63 -8.11 -12.77 -11.61
N GLU A 64 -7.00 -13.37 -12.06
CA GLU A 64 -6.74 -14.81 -11.89
C GLU A 64 -6.24 -15.17 -10.48
N ARG A 65 -5.45 -14.28 -9.85
CA ARG A 65 -4.71 -14.57 -8.61
C ARG A 65 -5.08 -13.67 -7.44
N GLY A 66 -5.83 -12.60 -7.70
CA GLY A 66 -6.21 -11.64 -6.68
C GLY A 66 -7.22 -12.20 -5.71
N GLU A 67 -7.13 -11.72 -4.48
CA GLU A 67 -8.09 -12.00 -3.42
C GLU A 67 -9.32 -11.10 -3.56
N ASN A 68 -10.46 -11.56 -3.03
CA ASN A 68 -11.69 -10.79 -2.99
C ASN A 68 -11.51 -9.52 -2.14
N VAL A 69 -11.93 -8.36 -2.66
CA VAL A 69 -11.81 -7.05 -2.01
C VAL A 69 -12.41 -7.03 -0.60
N VAL A 70 -13.48 -7.78 -0.33
CA VAL A 70 -14.10 -7.91 1.00
C VAL A 70 -13.14 -8.58 2.00
N VAL A 71 -12.42 -9.62 1.57
CA VAL A 71 -11.45 -10.32 2.42
C VAL A 71 -10.27 -9.40 2.75
N VAL A 72 -9.77 -8.67 1.75
CA VAL A 72 -8.67 -7.71 1.92
C VAL A 72 -9.08 -6.56 2.85
N ALA A 73 -10.27 -5.98 2.64
CA ALA A 73 -10.81 -4.92 3.49
C ALA A 73 -10.97 -5.34 4.95
N ASN A 74 -11.46 -6.55 5.22
CA ASN A 74 -11.60 -7.03 6.59
C ASN A 74 -10.24 -7.23 7.29
N ARG A 75 -9.20 -7.69 6.57
CA ARG A 75 -7.85 -7.80 7.13
C ARG A 75 -7.24 -6.42 7.42
N LEU A 76 -7.40 -5.48 6.49
CA LEU A 76 -6.95 -4.10 6.68
C LEU A 76 -7.67 -3.39 7.82
N GLU A 77 -8.98 -3.60 7.95
CA GLU A 77 -9.77 -3.05 9.05
C GLU A 77 -9.23 -3.49 10.41
N GLN A 78 -8.86 -4.78 10.56
CA GLN A 78 -8.23 -5.27 11.78
C GLN A 78 -6.88 -4.59 12.04
N LEU A 79 -6.00 -4.54 11.03
CA LEU A 79 -4.69 -3.90 11.15
C LEU A 79 -4.80 -2.42 11.56
N LEU A 80 -5.65 -1.67 10.87
CA LEU A 80 -5.80 -0.22 11.04
C LEU A 80 -6.47 0.18 12.36
N ASN A 81 -7.34 -0.67 12.92
CA ASN A 81 -7.96 -0.42 14.22
C ASN A 81 -6.98 -0.63 15.39
N ASP A 82 -6.10 -1.63 15.27
CA ASP A 82 -5.27 -2.06 16.40
C ASP A 82 -3.86 -1.44 16.38
N HIS A 83 -3.44 -0.91 15.22
CA HIS A 83 -2.07 -0.48 15.03
C HIS A 83 -1.91 0.83 14.25
N PRO A 84 -0.92 1.66 14.61
CA PRO A 84 -0.46 2.74 13.72
C PRO A 84 0.21 2.14 12.48
N VAL A 85 -0.23 2.62 11.32
CA VAL A 85 0.26 2.22 10.00
C VAL A 85 0.88 3.42 9.29
N PHE A 86 2.08 3.25 8.78
CA PHE A 86 2.90 4.28 8.16
C PHE A 86 3.02 4.03 6.66
N SER A 87 3.09 5.10 5.89
CA SER A 87 3.39 5.10 4.46
C SER A 87 4.33 6.26 4.14
N ASP A 88 5.17 6.11 3.12
CA ASP A 88 6.01 7.20 2.62
C ASP A 88 5.29 8.11 1.61
N ALA A 89 4.12 7.67 1.11
CA ALA A 89 3.20 8.43 0.28
C ALA A 89 1.77 8.40 0.87
N PRO A 90 1.57 8.82 2.15
CA PRO A 90 0.34 8.55 2.89
C PRO A 90 -0.90 9.20 2.28
N TYR A 91 -0.76 10.27 1.49
CA TYR A 91 -1.89 10.88 0.79
C TYR A 91 -2.42 9.97 -0.32
N GLN A 92 -1.54 9.46 -1.18
CA GLN A 92 -1.89 8.56 -2.28
C GLN A 92 -2.44 7.23 -1.75
N ASP A 93 -1.73 6.60 -0.82
CA ASP A 93 -2.17 5.33 -0.23
C ASP A 93 -3.51 5.47 0.50
N GLN A 94 -3.77 6.60 1.15
CA GLN A 94 -5.06 6.84 1.78
C GLN A 94 -6.20 6.93 0.76
N GLN A 95 -5.98 7.51 -0.42
CA GLN A 95 -7.00 7.55 -1.47
C GLN A 95 -7.35 6.14 -1.93
N TRP A 96 -6.37 5.28 -2.16
CA TRP A 96 -6.60 3.90 -2.56
C TRP A 96 -7.22 3.05 -1.45
N LEU A 97 -6.85 3.27 -0.18
CA LEU A 97 -7.57 2.67 0.94
C LEU A 97 -9.03 3.11 0.97
N ASN A 98 -9.32 4.38 0.72
CA ASN A 98 -10.71 4.85 0.66
C ASN A 98 -11.48 4.16 -0.47
N GLN A 99 -10.90 4.05 -1.68
CA GLN A 99 -11.52 3.29 -2.79
C GLN A 99 -11.80 1.83 -2.43
N LEU A 100 -10.87 1.17 -1.73
CA LEU A 100 -11.03 -0.20 -1.24
C LEU A 100 -12.17 -0.34 -0.22
N PHE A 101 -12.25 0.58 0.74
CA PHE A 101 -13.31 0.55 1.75
C PHE A 101 -14.67 0.94 1.16
N ASP A 102 -14.72 1.90 0.24
CA ASP A 102 -15.93 2.31 -0.46
C ASP A 102 -16.49 1.15 -1.31
N ALA A 103 -15.62 0.38 -1.97
CA ALA A 103 -16.02 -0.82 -2.74
C ALA A 103 -16.73 -1.89 -1.90
N VAL A 104 -16.54 -1.87 -0.57
CA VAL A 104 -17.20 -2.79 0.38
C VAL A 104 -18.25 -2.09 1.26
N GLY A 105 -18.62 -0.85 0.92
CA GLY A 105 -19.64 -0.07 1.62
C GLY A 105 -19.24 0.36 3.04
N LYS A 106 -17.93 0.51 3.28
CA LYS A 106 -17.36 0.90 4.57
C LYS A 106 -16.57 2.20 4.44
N ARG A 107 -16.30 2.85 5.57
CA ARG A 107 -15.34 3.95 5.67
C ARG A 107 -14.01 3.40 6.20
N CYS A 108 -12.89 3.87 5.65
CA CYS A 108 -11.57 3.56 6.21
C CYS A 108 -11.50 3.95 7.71
N PRO A 109 -11.11 3.04 8.63
CA PRO A 109 -11.25 3.27 10.07
C PRO A 109 -10.17 4.19 10.66
N ALA A 110 -9.04 4.37 9.96
CA ALA A 110 -7.91 5.16 10.43
C ALA A 110 -7.22 5.89 9.27
N PHE A 111 -6.41 6.90 9.60
CA PHE A 111 -5.54 7.58 8.66
C PHE A 111 -4.13 7.00 8.70
N LEU A 112 -3.51 6.84 7.54
CA LEU A 112 -2.09 6.52 7.43
C LEU A 112 -1.24 7.66 7.99
N MET A 113 -0.16 7.28 8.68
CA MET A 113 0.83 8.21 9.20
C MET A 113 1.98 8.38 8.21
N PRO A 114 2.56 9.59 8.06
CA PRO A 114 3.79 9.76 7.33
C PRO A 114 4.94 8.95 7.94
N ILE A 115 5.73 8.27 7.11
CA ILE A 115 6.82 7.39 7.56
C ILE A 115 7.89 8.11 8.40
N ASP A 116 8.04 9.43 8.26
CA ASP A 116 8.97 10.21 9.08
C ASP A 116 8.60 10.24 10.57
N GLN A 117 7.34 9.94 10.90
CA GLN A 117 6.86 9.80 12.26
C GLN A 117 7.23 8.45 12.89
N ALA A 118 7.72 7.49 12.11
CA ALA A 118 8.25 6.22 12.61
C ALA A 118 9.63 6.36 13.27
N VAL A 119 10.29 7.52 13.13
CA VAL A 119 11.61 7.80 13.72
C VAL A 119 11.64 9.08 14.54
N SER A 120 12.67 9.22 15.38
CA SER A 120 12.88 10.43 16.18
C SER A 120 13.14 11.67 15.33
N LEU A 121 12.74 12.85 15.82
CA LEU A 121 12.82 14.12 15.08
C LEU A 121 14.22 14.40 14.50
N ASN A 122 15.28 14.06 15.22
CA ASN A 122 16.67 14.26 14.79
C ASN A 122 17.10 13.33 13.63
N LYS A 123 16.36 12.24 13.36
CA LYS A 123 16.65 11.28 12.28
C LYS A 123 15.88 11.56 10.99
N ARG A 124 14.83 12.39 11.03
CA ARG A 124 13.93 12.63 9.88
C ARG A 124 14.63 13.19 8.65
N ALA A 125 15.59 14.10 8.83
CA ALA A 125 16.36 14.63 7.70
C ALA A 125 17.19 13.54 7.00
N GLN A 126 17.78 12.63 7.77
CA GLN A 126 18.52 11.48 7.24
C GLN A 126 17.57 10.50 6.55
N LEU A 127 16.42 10.20 7.16
CA LEU A 127 15.38 9.36 6.55
C LEU A 127 14.97 9.90 5.18
N ASN A 128 14.57 11.17 5.11
CA ASN A 128 14.06 11.77 3.88
C ASN A 128 15.11 11.74 2.76
N LYS A 129 16.40 11.91 3.11
CA LYS A 129 17.49 11.75 2.15
C LYS A 129 17.59 10.30 1.65
N SER A 130 17.56 9.32 2.55
CA SER A 130 17.61 7.90 2.17
C SER A 130 16.42 7.46 1.33
N LEU A 131 15.21 7.97 1.63
CA LEU A 131 14.01 7.67 0.86
C LEU A 131 14.05 8.28 -0.55
N ALA A 132 14.60 9.50 -0.71
CA ALA A 132 14.72 10.16 -2.01
C ALA A 132 15.70 9.45 -2.97
N GLU A 133 16.67 8.72 -2.42
CA GLU A 133 17.67 7.96 -3.19
C GLU A 133 17.28 6.48 -3.36
N LEU A 134 16.17 6.04 -2.75
CA LEU A 134 15.75 4.64 -2.74
C LEU A 134 15.15 4.24 -4.09
N ALA A 135 15.81 3.30 -4.78
CA ALA A 135 15.25 2.67 -5.96
C ALA A 135 14.13 1.69 -5.57
N ARG A 136 12.94 1.88 -6.13
CA ARG A 136 11.76 1.07 -5.85
C ARG A 136 11.50 0.06 -6.97
N PRO A 137 11.31 -1.21 -6.63
CA PRO A 137 10.88 -2.21 -7.60
C PRO A 137 9.40 -2.07 -7.99
N HIS A 138 8.61 -1.24 -7.29
CA HIS A 138 7.17 -1.08 -7.52
C HIS A 138 6.43 -2.41 -7.37
N ARG A 139 6.69 -3.03 -6.21
CA ARG A 139 5.99 -4.22 -5.72
C ARG A 139 5.76 -4.04 -4.23
N ALA A 140 4.50 -4.07 -3.80
CA ALA A 140 4.11 -3.52 -2.50
C ALA A 140 4.92 -4.09 -1.32
N MET A 141 5.13 -5.41 -1.26
CA MET A 141 5.91 -6.02 -0.17
C MET A 141 7.41 -5.70 -0.27
N ALA A 142 7.97 -5.69 -1.48
CA ALA A 142 9.38 -5.36 -1.67
C ALA A 142 9.66 -3.92 -1.23
N ASP A 143 8.76 -3.00 -1.56
CA ASP A 143 8.79 -1.60 -1.13
C ASP A 143 8.66 -1.49 0.39
N CYS A 144 7.67 -2.16 1.01
CA CYS A 144 7.52 -2.25 2.47
C CYS A 144 8.82 -2.69 3.17
N LEU A 145 9.47 -3.75 2.69
CA LEU A 145 10.69 -4.29 3.28
C LEU A 145 11.89 -3.35 3.11
N LEU A 146 12.00 -2.66 1.97
CA LEU A 146 13.01 -1.64 1.75
C LEU A 146 12.81 -0.46 2.71
N LEU A 147 11.58 0.04 2.84
CA LEU A 147 11.22 1.10 3.77
C LEU A 147 11.51 0.71 5.23
N LYS A 148 11.13 -0.51 5.65
CA LYS A 148 11.45 -1.07 6.97
C LYS A 148 12.94 -1.05 7.22
N LYS A 149 13.75 -1.50 6.25
CA LYS A 149 15.20 -1.51 6.36
C LYS A 149 15.77 -0.10 6.53
N VAL A 150 15.28 0.88 5.77
CA VAL A 150 15.73 2.27 5.92
C VAL A 150 15.39 2.78 7.33
N VAL A 151 14.16 2.61 7.79
CA VAL A 151 13.72 3.05 9.13
C VAL A 151 14.55 2.42 10.24
N GLN A 152 14.92 1.14 10.11
CA GLN A 152 15.71 0.42 11.12
C GLN A 152 17.22 0.75 11.11
N THR A 153 17.74 1.32 10.02
CA THR A 153 19.19 1.55 9.84
C THR A 153 19.64 2.97 10.15
N ILE A 154 18.71 3.90 10.33
CA ILE A 154 18.98 5.29 10.71
C ILE A 154 18.91 5.52 12.22
#